data_AF-A0A9Q0SCE8-F1
#
_entry.id   AF-A0A9Q0SCE8-F1
#
_cell.length_a   1.000
_cell.length_b   1.000
_cell.length_c   1.000
_cell.angle_alpha   90.00
_cell.angle_beta   90.00
_cell.angle_gamma   90.00
#
_symmetry.space_group_name_H-M   'P 1'
#
loop_
_entity.id
_entity.type
_entity.pdbx_description
1 polymer ?
#
loop_
_entity_poly.entity_id
_entity_poly.type
_entity_poly.pdbx_seq_one_letter_code
_entity_poly.pdbx_strand_id
1 'polypeptide(L)'
;MSASQYLGGPSSCGRALGPCLDKIVKNAAWRKHSHLVLSCKSVLDKLESLPADSISISVSISHSPLFSLSPSDADFVLNPILLALDSAYPKVVDPALECLFKLFSSGLIRGEIDHTPPNLIIFKIIESVCKVCGIGDEAVELSMLRVLLSAVRSPCVLIRGECLVHIVRTCYNIYLGGLNGTNQICAKSVLAQIMLVVFTRVEEDSMDVNVKTVSVGELLQFTDKNLNEGSSIHFCQNFVNEVMAASEGVPDDKLLHNQPTDELQNGSGGAGDDDDDKVAEEDHKSDLGNKVTNGEADTDVGVGASGGGEVGGSKIREDGFLLFRNLCKLSMKFSSQETPDDQILLRGKILSLELLKVIMDNGGPVWRNNERQVTDT
;
A
#
# COMPACT_ATOMS: atom_id res chain seq x y z
N MET A 1 0.93 4.56 44.56
CA MET A 1 0.62 5.11 43.22
C MET A 1 0.48 3.93 42.28
N SER A 2 -0.75 3.52 41.98
CA SER A 2 -1.01 2.38 41.12
C SER A 2 -0.69 2.77 39.67
N ALA A 3 0.43 2.30 39.14
CA ALA A 3 0.68 2.37 37.70
C ALA A 3 -0.50 1.67 37.01
N SER A 4 -1.22 2.35 36.11
CA SER A 4 -2.21 1.66 35.29
C SER A 4 -1.48 0.56 34.53
N GLN A 5 -1.79 -0.70 34.83
CA GLN A 5 -1.33 -1.82 34.04
C GLN A 5 -1.95 -1.65 32.65
N TYR A 6 -1.14 -1.25 31.68
CA TYR A 6 -1.56 -1.24 30.28
C TYR A 6 -1.75 -2.70 29.87
N LEU A 7 -2.94 -3.01 29.34
CA LEU A 7 -3.22 -4.32 28.77
C LEU A 7 -2.24 -4.57 27.61
N GLY A 8 -1.49 -5.68 27.65
CA GLY A 8 -0.38 -5.94 26.72
C GLY A 8 0.99 -5.48 27.19
N GLY A 9 1.14 -5.01 28.43
CA GLY A 9 2.46 -4.73 29.02
C GLY A 9 3.09 -3.38 28.62
N PRO A 10 4.38 -3.17 28.93
CA PRO A 10 5.05 -1.87 28.81
C PRO A 10 5.65 -1.57 27.42
N SER A 11 5.67 -2.52 26.48
CA SER A 11 6.17 -2.30 25.11
C SER A 11 5.20 -1.44 24.28
N SER A 12 5.70 -0.73 23.26
CA SER A 12 4.83 0.06 22.37
C SER A 12 3.88 -0.83 21.56
N CYS A 13 4.37 -1.96 21.07
CA CYS A 13 3.53 -2.98 20.44
C CYS A 13 2.45 -3.49 21.42
N GLY A 14 2.83 -3.77 22.67
CA GLY A 14 1.93 -4.17 23.74
C GLY A 14 0.79 -3.17 23.96
N ARG A 15 1.13 -1.89 24.13
CA ARG A 15 0.14 -0.80 24.31
C ARG A 15 -0.80 -0.63 23.11
N ALA A 16 -0.31 -0.84 21.89
CA ALA A 16 -1.10 -0.71 20.67
C ALA A 16 -2.03 -1.92 20.44
N LEU A 17 -1.52 -3.13 20.67
CA LEU A 17 -2.22 -4.38 20.38
C LEU A 17 -3.14 -4.84 21.52
N GLY A 18 -2.70 -4.72 22.78
CA GLY A 18 -3.38 -5.31 23.93
C GLY A 18 -4.85 -4.90 24.06
N PRO A 19 -5.19 -3.61 24.07
CA PRO A 19 -6.59 -3.15 24.12
C PRO A 19 -7.43 -3.65 22.93
N CYS A 20 -6.83 -3.75 21.74
CA CYS A 20 -7.52 -4.22 20.54
C CYS A 20 -7.81 -5.73 20.60
N LEU A 21 -6.82 -6.53 21.02
CA LEU A 21 -6.98 -7.98 21.18
C LEU A 21 -8.05 -8.33 22.22
N ASP A 22 -8.10 -7.60 23.34
CA ASP A 22 -9.16 -7.78 24.34
C ASP A 22 -10.55 -7.39 23.80
N LYS A 23 -10.64 -6.32 23.01
CA LYS A 23 -11.89 -5.94 22.32
C LYS A 23 -12.32 -7.02 21.32
N ILE A 24 -11.39 -7.63 20.58
CA ILE A 24 -11.66 -8.78 19.71
C ILE A 24 -12.20 -9.95 20.53
N VAL A 25 -11.56 -10.32 21.64
CA VAL A 25 -12.01 -11.41 22.52
C VAL A 25 -13.43 -11.18 23.04
N LYS A 26 -13.74 -9.94 23.46
CA LYS A 26 -15.08 -9.57 23.97
C LYS A 26 -16.17 -9.60 22.89
N ASN A 27 -15.82 -9.29 21.65
CA ASN A 27 -16.76 -9.27 20.53
C ASN A 27 -16.86 -10.61 19.79
N ALA A 28 -15.92 -11.53 20.01
CA ALA A 28 -15.89 -12.82 19.36
C ALA A 28 -17.03 -13.73 19.82
N ALA A 29 -17.74 -14.34 18.87
CA ALA A 29 -18.73 -15.35 19.18
C ALA A 29 -18.02 -16.67 19.57
N TRP A 30 -18.02 -17.01 20.87
CA TRP A 30 -17.28 -18.16 21.44
C TRP A 30 -17.39 -19.46 20.63
N ARG A 31 -18.60 -19.80 20.15
CA ARG A 31 -18.83 -21.04 19.38
C ARG A 31 -18.24 -21.03 17.98
N LYS A 32 -18.04 -19.86 17.37
CA LYS A 32 -17.52 -19.71 16.00
C LYS A 32 -16.02 -19.37 15.99
N HIS A 33 -15.54 -18.64 16.99
CA HIS A 33 -14.23 -18.00 16.98
C HIS A 33 -13.33 -18.50 18.13
N SER A 34 -13.49 -19.75 18.58
CA SER A 34 -12.70 -20.30 19.70
C SER A 34 -11.19 -20.25 19.43
N HIS A 35 -10.76 -20.59 18.21
CA HIS A 35 -9.35 -20.52 17.81
C HIS A 35 -8.81 -19.08 17.85
N LEU A 36 -9.57 -18.12 17.32
CA LEU A 36 -9.21 -16.69 17.39
C LEU A 36 -9.06 -16.21 18.83
N VAL A 37 -10.04 -16.54 19.70
CA VAL A 37 -10.00 -16.14 21.11
C VAL A 37 -8.78 -16.74 21.84
N LEU A 38 -8.45 -18.00 21.58
CA LEU A 38 -7.25 -18.64 22.15
C LEU A 38 -5.97 -17.97 21.64
N SER A 39 -5.91 -17.64 20.35
CA SER A 39 -4.80 -16.93 19.72
C SER A 39 -4.59 -15.55 20.35
N CYS A 40 -5.67 -14.75 20.51
CA CYS A 40 -5.61 -13.45 21.17
C CYS A 40 -5.09 -13.54 22.62
N LYS A 41 -5.57 -14.51 23.40
CA LYS A 41 -5.14 -14.70 24.80
C LYS A 41 -3.65 -15.07 24.88
N SER A 42 -3.22 -16.02 24.06
CA SER A 42 -1.81 -16.43 23.98
C SER A 42 -0.88 -15.25 23.62
N VAL A 43 -1.31 -14.40 22.68
CA VAL A 43 -0.58 -13.18 22.32
C VAL A 43 -0.58 -12.15 23.45
N LEU A 44 -1.70 -11.95 24.16
CA LEU A 44 -1.74 -11.06 25.32
C LEU A 44 -0.74 -11.48 26.40
N ASP A 45 -0.70 -12.77 26.74
CA ASP A 45 0.26 -13.32 27.71
C ASP A 45 1.71 -13.08 27.26
N LYS A 46 2.00 -13.28 25.97
CA LYS A 46 3.31 -12.99 25.39
C LYS A 46 3.65 -11.50 25.47
N LEU A 47 2.74 -10.62 25.10
CA LEU A 47 2.94 -9.16 25.12
C LEU A 47 3.23 -8.65 26.54
N GLU A 48 2.54 -9.18 27.55
CA GLU A 48 2.79 -8.84 28.96
C GLU A 48 4.19 -9.24 29.44
N SER A 49 4.76 -10.31 28.88
CA SER A 49 6.12 -10.75 29.20
C SER A 49 7.23 -9.90 28.55
N LEU A 50 6.88 -9.04 27.58
CA LEU A 50 7.86 -8.23 26.87
C LEU A 50 8.34 -7.03 27.71
N PRO A 51 9.64 -6.73 27.70
CA PRO A 51 10.17 -5.54 28.36
C PRO A 51 9.72 -4.26 27.65
N ALA A 52 9.91 -3.11 28.32
CA ALA A 52 9.76 -1.81 27.68
C ALA A 52 10.77 -1.66 26.53
N ASP A 53 10.38 -0.90 25.49
CA ASP A 53 11.24 -0.71 24.32
C ASP A 53 12.57 -0.06 24.72
N SER A 54 13.67 -0.57 24.18
CA SER A 54 15.00 0.01 24.38
C SER A 54 15.72 0.16 23.03
N ILE A 55 16.45 1.26 22.88
CA ILE A 55 17.14 1.63 21.63
C ILE A 55 18.16 0.56 21.22
N SER A 56 18.78 -0.15 22.17
CA SER A 56 19.70 -1.25 21.88
C SER A 56 19.01 -2.46 21.22
N ILE A 57 17.75 -2.74 21.58
CA ILE A 57 16.97 -3.85 21.00
C ILE A 57 16.52 -3.49 19.58
N SER A 58 16.11 -2.25 19.33
CA SER A 58 15.62 -1.84 18.01
C SER A 58 16.71 -1.88 16.93
N VAL A 59 17.93 -1.43 17.24
CA VAL A 59 19.07 -1.47 16.30
C VAL A 59 19.45 -2.91 15.93
N SER A 60 19.30 -3.85 16.86
CA SER A 60 19.65 -5.26 16.66
C SER A 60 18.67 -5.99 15.73
N ILE A 61 17.46 -5.45 15.53
CA ILE A 61 16.34 -6.12 14.86
C ILE A 61 15.84 -5.29 13.66
N SER A 62 16.78 -4.68 12.92
CA SER A 62 16.51 -3.74 11.82
C SER A 62 15.66 -4.29 10.66
N HIS A 63 15.47 -5.62 10.55
CA HIS A 63 14.71 -6.26 9.47
C HIS A 63 13.35 -6.83 9.91
N SER A 64 12.92 -6.60 11.15
CA SER A 64 11.62 -7.11 11.61
C SER A 64 10.46 -6.25 11.10
N PRO A 65 9.32 -6.88 10.75
CA PRO A 65 8.11 -6.15 10.36
C PRO A 65 7.48 -5.36 11.51
N LEU A 66 7.82 -5.66 12.77
CA LEU A 66 7.35 -4.91 13.94
C LEU A 66 8.51 -4.33 14.75
N PHE A 67 8.35 -3.06 15.14
CA PHE A 67 9.30 -2.34 15.97
C PHE A 67 9.61 -3.09 17.27
N SER A 68 10.90 -3.28 17.55
CA SER A 68 11.40 -3.92 18.78
C SER A 68 10.99 -5.38 19.02
N LEU A 69 10.52 -6.11 18.01
CA LEU A 69 10.20 -7.55 18.08
C LEU A 69 11.02 -8.36 17.08
N SER A 70 11.36 -9.62 17.39
CA SER A 70 11.94 -10.53 16.40
C SER A 70 10.94 -10.86 15.27
N PRO A 71 11.38 -11.25 14.06
CA PRO A 71 10.46 -11.63 12.99
C PRO A 71 9.46 -12.73 13.40
N SER A 72 9.92 -13.75 14.13
CA SER A 72 9.05 -14.83 14.64
C SER A 72 8.05 -14.35 15.69
N ASP A 73 8.45 -13.42 16.56
CA ASP A 73 7.52 -12.82 17.52
C ASP A 73 6.52 -11.91 16.82
N ALA A 74 6.94 -11.18 15.77
CA ALA A 74 6.05 -10.34 14.98
C ALA A 74 4.98 -11.17 14.26
N ASP A 75 5.37 -12.28 13.62
CA ASP A 75 4.45 -13.23 13.01
C ASP A 75 3.43 -13.76 14.04
N PHE A 76 3.93 -14.18 15.20
CA PHE A 76 3.10 -14.71 16.28
C PHE A 76 2.09 -13.66 16.80
N VAL A 77 2.55 -12.44 17.04
CA VAL A 77 1.76 -11.34 17.63
C VAL A 77 0.70 -10.80 16.66
N LEU A 78 0.97 -10.82 15.35
CA LEU A 78 0.04 -10.32 14.33
C LEU A 78 -0.96 -11.37 13.84
N ASN A 79 -0.70 -12.66 14.07
CA ASN A 79 -1.57 -13.74 13.64
C ASN A 79 -3.04 -13.60 14.11
N PRO A 80 -3.37 -13.19 15.35
CA PRO A 80 -4.77 -12.96 15.73
C PRO A 80 -5.45 -11.85 14.94
N ILE A 81 -4.71 -10.83 14.49
CA ILE A 81 -5.25 -9.74 13.66
C ILE A 81 -5.63 -10.29 12.29
N LEU A 82 -4.76 -11.11 11.68
CA LEU A 82 -5.06 -11.78 10.41
C LEU A 82 -6.31 -12.67 10.53
N LEU A 83 -6.39 -13.50 11.57
CA LEU A 83 -7.56 -14.35 11.85
C LEU A 83 -8.84 -13.54 12.08
N ALA A 84 -8.74 -12.36 12.69
CA ALA A 84 -9.88 -11.47 12.92
C ALA A 84 -10.40 -10.87 11.60
N LEU A 85 -9.51 -10.43 10.72
CA LEU A 85 -9.88 -9.94 9.38
C LEU A 85 -10.55 -11.04 8.54
N ASP A 86 -9.99 -12.24 8.54
CA ASP A 86 -10.49 -13.39 7.77
C ASP A 86 -11.81 -13.96 8.33
N SER A 87 -12.25 -13.53 9.52
CA SER A 87 -13.51 -14.00 10.12
C SER A 87 -14.76 -13.53 9.36
N ALA A 88 -14.63 -12.49 8.52
CA ALA A 88 -15.74 -11.79 7.86
C ALA A 88 -16.88 -11.39 8.81
N TYR A 89 -16.57 -11.18 10.09
CA TYR A 89 -17.54 -10.81 11.12
C TYR A 89 -17.31 -9.37 11.58
N PRO A 90 -18.17 -8.39 11.23
CA PRO A 90 -17.93 -6.96 11.44
C PRO A 90 -17.46 -6.60 12.85
N LYS A 91 -18.10 -7.16 13.88
CA LYS A 91 -17.77 -6.84 15.29
C LYS A 91 -16.35 -7.25 15.71
N VAL A 92 -15.72 -8.18 15.01
CA VAL A 92 -14.35 -8.64 15.22
C VAL A 92 -13.38 -7.97 14.25
N VAL A 93 -13.82 -7.73 13.01
CA VAL A 93 -13.06 -7.01 11.98
C VAL A 93 -12.79 -5.56 12.38
N ASP A 94 -13.80 -4.85 12.92
CA ASP A 94 -13.67 -3.43 13.29
C ASP A 94 -12.53 -3.17 14.29
N PRO A 95 -12.44 -3.88 15.46
CA PRO A 95 -11.28 -3.75 16.35
C PRO A 95 -9.94 -4.12 15.72
N ALA A 96 -9.92 -5.03 14.73
CA ALA A 96 -8.70 -5.43 14.04
C ALA A 96 -8.21 -4.32 13.10
N LEU A 97 -9.12 -3.70 12.34
CA LEU A 97 -8.82 -2.53 11.50
C LEU A 97 -8.34 -1.33 12.33
N GLU A 98 -9.00 -1.06 13.45
CA GLU A 98 -8.57 -0.01 14.39
C GLU A 98 -7.15 -0.26 14.93
N CYS A 99 -6.80 -1.52 15.20
CA CYS A 99 -5.45 -1.89 15.61
C CYS A 99 -4.43 -1.62 14.52
N LEU A 100 -4.71 -2.04 13.29
CA LEU A 100 -3.82 -1.82 12.15
C LEU A 100 -3.63 -0.34 11.85
N PHE A 101 -4.69 0.46 11.92
CA PHE A 101 -4.60 1.90 11.78
C PHE A 101 -3.60 2.50 12.80
N LYS A 102 -3.67 2.09 14.07
CA LYS A 102 -2.72 2.53 15.09
C LYS A 102 -1.31 2.07 14.80
N LEU A 103 -1.11 0.80 14.44
CA LEU A 103 0.20 0.23 14.17
C LEU A 103 0.91 0.91 12.98
N PHE A 104 0.18 1.22 11.90
CA PHE A 104 0.73 1.98 10.77
C PHE A 104 0.97 3.45 11.13
N SER A 105 -0.01 4.09 11.78
CA SER A 105 0.06 5.52 12.11
C SER A 105 1.19 5.86 13.09
N SER A 106 1.50 4.93 13.99
CA SER A 106 2.60 5.03 14.96
C SER A 106 3.91 4.44 14.45
N GLY A 107 4.05 4.06 13.17
CA GLY A 107 5.31 3.54 12.62
C GLY A 107 5.82 2.26 13.31
N LEU A 108 4.91 1.51 13.94
CA LEU A 108 5.24 0.23 14.59
C LEU A 108 5.37 -0.90 13.57
N ILE A 109 4.57 -0.86 12.48
CA ILE A 109 4.81 -1.69 11.31
C ILE A 109 5.90 -1.04 10.46
N ARG A 110 6.91 -1.83 10.08
CA ARG A 110 8.10 -1.35 9.37
C ARG A 110 8.48 -2.27 8.22
N GLY A 111 9.26 -1.74 7.29
CA GLY A 111 9.92 -2.48 6.23
C GLY A 111 9.17 -2.52 4.91
N GLU A 112 9.68 -3.35 4.01
CA GLU A 112 9.16 -3.53 2.66
C GLU A 112 8.00 -4.54 2.67
N ILE A 113 6.84 -4.16 2.13
CA ILE A 113 5.69 -5.04 1.94
C ILE A 113 5.68 -5.50 0.49
N ASP A 114 6.05 -6.76 0.30
CA ASP A 114 6.03 -7.47 -0.97
C ASP A 114 5.57 -8.93 -0.73
N HIS A 115 5.29 -9.68 -1.79
CA HIS A 115 4.92 -11.10 -1.72
C HIS A 115 6.10 -12.01 -1.30
N THR A 116 7.27 -11.43 -1.01
CA THR A 116 8.50 -12.14 -0.66
C THR A 116 8.77 -12.11 0.86
N PRO A 117 9.34 -13.17 1.46
CA PRO A 117 9.80 -13.15 2.85
C PRO A 117 10.84 -12.03 3.07
N PRO A 118 10.94 -11.43 4.30
CA PRO A 118 10.39 -11.90 5.57
C PRO A 118 9.02 -11.31 5.96
N ASN A 119 8.52 -10.28 5.28
CA ASN A 119 7.33 -9.51 5.72
C ASN A 119 6.00 -10.09 5.21
N LEU A 120 5.96 -11.41 4.98
CA LEU A 120 4.83 -12.11 4.36
C LEU A 120 3.54 -11.97 5.17
N ILE A 121 3.61 -11.88 6.50
CA ILE A 121 2.41 -11.68 7.32
C ILE A 121 1.79 -10.31 7.10
N ILE A 122 2.60 -9.26 6.95
CA ILE A 122 2.09 -7.90 6.70
C ILE A 122 1.45 -7.82 5.31
N PHE A 123 2.08 -8.46 4.31
CA PHE A 123 1.48 -8.60 2.99
C PHE A 123 0.11 -9.29 3.05
N LYS A 124 0.01 -10.44 3.74
CA LYS A 124 -1.26 -11.16 3.94
C LYS A 124 -2.30 -10.31 4.69
N ILE A 125 -1.86 -9.52 5.67
CA ILE A 125 -2.74 -8.59 6.39
C ILE A 125 -3.29 -7.54 5.43
N ILE A 126 -2.47 -6.93 4.58
CA ILE A 126 -2.94 -5.96 3.58
C ILE A 126 -3.93 -6.62 2.61
N GLU A 127 -3.65 -7.85 2.14
CA GLU A 127 -4.60 -8.59 1.31
C GLU A 127 -5.93 -8.85 2.03
N SER A 128 -5.89 -9.25 3.31
CA SER A 128 -7.10 -9.47 4.10
C SER A 128 -7.85 -8.16 4.37
N VAL A 129 -7.16 -7.05 4.63
CA VAL A 129 -7.78 -5.70 4.70
C VAL A 129 -8.46 -5.37 3.37
N CYS A 130 -7.83 -5.64 2.23
CA CYS A 130 -8.46 -5.43 0.93
C CYS A 130 -9.71 -6.29 0.72
N LYS A 131 -9.77 -7.49 1.30
CA LYS A 131 -10.93 -8.41 1.20
C LYS A 131 -12.11 -7.99 2.08
N VAL A 132 -11.90 -7.23 3.17
CA VAL A 132 -13.00 -6.87 4.09
C VAL A 132 -14.08 -5.99 3.45
N CYS A 133 -13.80 -5.33 2.32
CA CYS A 133 -14.82 -4.60 1.56
C CYS A 133 -15.99 -5.50 1.12
N GLY A 134 -15.76 -6.81 0.96
CA GLY A 134 -16.79 -7.79 0.58
C GLY A 134 -17.86 -8.05 1.66
N ILE A 135 -17.69 -7.51 2.87
CA ILE A 135 -18.66 -7.66 3.98
C ILE A 135 -19.93 -6.82 3.71
N GLY A 136 -19.81 -5.71 2.97
CA GLY A 136 -20.93 -4.81 2.68
C GLY A 136 -21.39 -3.96 3.88
N ASP A 137 -20.51 -3.74 4.86
CA ASP A 137 -20.76 -2.85 6.00
C ASP A 137 -20.05 -1.50 5.78
N GLU A 138 -20.80 -0.41 5.84
CA GLU A 138 -20.30 0.94 5.52
C GLU A 138 -19.24 1.43 6.52
N ALA A 139 -19.33 1.05 7.79
CA ALA A 139 -18.36 1.45 8.82
C ALA A 139 -17.05 0.66 8.66
N VAL A 140 -17.14 -0.60 8.25
CA VAL A 140 -15.99 -1.43 7.89
C VAL A 140 -15.26 -0.84 6.68
N GLU A 141 -15.98 -0.42 5.63
CA GLU A 141 -15.38 0.23 4.45
C GLU A 141 -14.59 1.49 4.81
N LEU A 142 -15.15 2.37 5.66
CA LEU A 142 -14.44 3.56 6.13
C LEU A 142 -13.20 3.21 6.95
N SER A 143 -13.31 2.24 7.87
CA SER A 143 -12.18 1.78 8.69
C SER A 143 -11.08 1.17 7.84
N MET A 144 -11.44 0.45 6.78
CA MET A 144 -10.52 -0.12 5.81
C MET A 144 -9.79 0.97 5.01
N LEU A 145 -10.51 1.94 4.46
CA LEU A 145 -9.92 3.09 3.76
C LEU A 145 -8.92 3.83 4.65
N ARG A 146 -9.24 3.95 5.93
CA ARG A 146 -8.39 4.57 6.97
C ARG A 146 -7.08 3.79 7.14
N VAL A 147 -7.15 2.46 7.24
CA VAL A 147 -5.96 1.57 7.35
C VAL A 147 -5.11 1.67 6.10
N LEU A 148 -5.70 1.55 4.90
CA LEU A 148 -4.97 1.57 3.63
C LEU A 148 -4.23 2.89 3.42
N LEU A 149 -4.88 4.02 3.69
CA LEU A 149 -4.21 5.32 3.61
C LEU A 149 -3.11 5.44 4.67
N SER A 150 -3.33 4.99 5.91
CA SER A 150 -2.31 5.01 6.96
C SER A 150 -1.08 4.17 6.62
N ALA A 151 -1.26 3.01 5.96
CA ALA A 151 -0.19 2.16 5.50
C ALA A 151 0.64 2.85 4.40
N VAL A 152 -0.03 3.39 3.38
CA VAL A 152 0.63 4.10 2.27
C VAL A 152 1.38 5.34 2.79
N ARG A 153 0.79 6.13 3.69
CA ARG A 153 1.43 7.36 4.20
C ARG A 153 2.53 7.15 5.23
N SER A 154 2.72 5.93 5.75
CA SER A 154 3.73 5.67 6.77
C SER A 154 5.14 5.78 6.16
N PRO A 155 6.06 6.57 6.73
CA PRO A 155 7.44 6.68 6.23
C PRO A 155 8.23 5.39 6.50
N CYS A 156 7.76 4.53 7.39
CA CYS A 156 8.46 3.30 7.78
C CYS A 156 8.12 2.10 6.89
N VAL A 157 7.18 2.25 5.94
CA VAL A 157 6.61 1.14 5.16
C VAL A 157 6.67 1.44 3.68
N LEU A 158 7.41 0.63 2.92
CA LEU A 158 7.43 0.69 1.46
C LEU A 158 6.56 -0.42 0.88
N ILE A 159 5.46 -0.06 0.20
CA ILE A 159 4.54 -1.03 -0.42
C ILE A 159 4.93 -1.22 -1.88
N ARG A 160 5.31 -2.45 -2.25
CA ARG A 160 5.87 -2.75 -3.58
C ARG A 160 4.81 -3.16 -4.60
N GLY A 161 5.09 -2.86 -5.86
CA GLY A 161 4.54 -3.53 -7.04
C GLY A 161 3.02 -3.71 -7.06
N GLU A 162 2.60 -4.93 -7.34
CA GLU A 162 1.17 -5.30 -7.44
C GLU A 162 0.41 -5.12 -6.12
N CYS A 163 1.08 -5.13 -4.97
CA CYS A 163 0.44 -4.84 -3.68
C CYS A 163 -0.10 -3.41 -3.64
N LEU A 164 0.71 -2.43 -4.07
CA LEU A 164 0.30 -1.03 -4.16
C LEU A 164 -0.85 -0.85 -5.16
N VAL A 165 -0.75 -1.51 -6.33
CA VAL A 165 -1.81 -1.49 -7.35
C VAL A 165 -3.10 -2.13 -6.80
N HIS A 166 -3.00 -3.19 -6.00
CA HIS A 166 -4.16 -3.84 -5.38
C HIS A 166 -4.85 -2.93 -4.36
N ILE A 167 -4.10 -2.21 -3.52
CA ILE A 167 -4.66 -1.20 -2.60
C ILE A 167 -5.46 -0.15 -3.38
N VAL A 168 -4.86 0.44 -4.43
CA VAL A 168 -5.50 1.47 -5.25
C VAL A 168 -6.75 0.92 -5.94
N ARG A 169 -6.66 -0.28 -6.53
CA ARG A 169 -7.80 -0.95 -7.17
C ARG A 169 -8.95 -1.19 -6.18
N THR A 170 -8.63 -1.52 -4.94
CA THR A 170 -9.64 -1.78 -3.92
C THR A 170 -10.38 -0.49 -3.53
N CYS A 171 -9.66 0.60 -3.26
CA CYS A 171 -10.28 1.91 -3.03
C CYS A 171 -11.11 2.39 -4.24
N TYR A 172 -10.61 2.13 -5.45
CA TYR A 172 -11.32 2.43 -6.70
C TYR A 172 -12.63 1.65 -6.83
N ASN A 173 -12.65 0.38 -6.45
CA ASN A 173 -13.85 -0.44 -6.44
C ASN A 173 -14.90 0.04 -5.42
N ILE A 174 -14.48 0.54 -4.25
CA ILE A 174 -15.40 1.14 -3.27
C ILE A 174 -16.05 2.40 -3.85
N TYR A 175 -15.29 3.24 -4.56
CA TYR A 175 -15.86 4.40 -5.23
C TYR A 175 -16.89 4.03 -6.32
N LEU A 176 -16.61 2.99 -7.11
CA LEU A 176 -17.50 2.60 -8.21
C LEU A 176 -18.72 1.80 -7.76
N GLY A 177 -18.53 0.85 -6.85
CA GLY A 177 -19.55 -0.10 -6.40
C GLY A 177 -20.23 0.27 -5.09
N GLY A 178 -19.72 1.23 -4.33
CA GLY A 178 -20.28 1.63 -3.04
C GLY A 178 -21.71 2.14 -3.18
N LEU A 179 -22.57 1.81 -2.21
CA LEU A 179 -23.97 2.26 -2.21
C LEU A 179 -24.17 3.58 -1.43
N ASN A 180 -23.21 3.93 -0.56
CA ASN A 180 -23.21 5.17 0.21
C ASN A 180 -22.36 6.25 -0.47
N GLY A 181 -22.98 7.38 -0.81
CA GLY A 181 -22.29 8.52 -1.44
C GLY A 181 -21.14 9.09 -0.60
N THR A 182 -21.25 9.07 0.73
CA THR A 182 -20.17 9.52 1.63
C THR A 182 -18.96 8.59 1.53
N ASN A 183 -19.16 7.27 1.54
CA ASN A 183 -18.07 6.30 1.38
C ASN A 183 -17.41 6.42 0.00
N GLN A 184 -18.19 6.68 -1.05
CA GLN A 184 -17.64 6.96 -2.37
C GLN A 184 -16.75 8.22 -2.35
N ILE A 185 -17.19 9.32 -1.73
CA ILE A 185 -16.38 10.54 -1.61
C ILE A 185 -15.11 10.29 -0.78
N CYS A 186 -15.22 9.56 0.34
CA CYS A 186 -14.06 9.13 1.13
C CYS A 186 -13.08 8.32 0.28
N ALA A 187 -13.56 7.31 -0.46
CA ALA A 187 -12.73 6.47 -1.32
C ALA A 187 -12.01 7.28 -2.40
N LYS A 188 -12.73 8.21 -3.06
CA LYS A 188 -12.14 9.12 -4.05
C LYS A 188 -11.08 10.04 -3.42
N SER A 189 -11.35 10.57 -2.24
CA SER A 189 -10.42 11.45 -1.52
C SER A 189 -9.17 10.70 -1.06
N VAL A 190 -9.34 9.46 -0.58
CA VAL A 190 -8.24 8.56 -0.21
C VAL A 190 -7.41 8.18 -1.44
N LEU A 191 -8.02 7.88 -2.58
CA LEU A 191 -7.29 7.64 -3.83
C LEU A 191 -6.44 8.83 -4.23
N ALA A 192 -7.01 10.04 -4.23
CA ALA A 192 -6.27 11.27 -4.53
C ALA A 192 -5.11 11.48 -3.54
N GLN A 193 -5.34 11.24 -2.24
CA GLN A 193 -4.30 11.34 -1.22
C GLN A 193 -3.18 10.29 -1.41
N ILE A 194 -3.53 9.04 -1.75
CA ILE A 194 -2.57 7.98 -2.07
C ILE A 194 -1.71 8.41 -3.26
N MET A 195 -2.31 8.99 -4.32
CA MET A 195 -1.55 9.52 -5.45
C MET A 195 -0.60 10.64 -5.00
N LEU A 196 -1.07 11.60 -4.22
CA LEU A 196 -0.19 12.66 -3.71
C LEU A 196 0.99 12.11 -2.92
N VAL A 197 0.75 11.14 -2.03
CA VAL A 197 1.82 10.51 -1.24
C VAL A 197 2.82 9.82 -2.15
N VAL A 198 2.37 8.87 -2.97
CA VAL A 198 3.26 8.05 -3.81
C VAL A 198 4.07 8.93 -4.76
N PHE A 199 3.42 9.90 -5.42
CA PHE A 199 4.07 10.68 -6.46
C PHE A 199 4.98 11.79 -5.90
N THR A 200 4.71 12.29 -4.69
CA THR A 200 5.68 13.13 -3.96
C THR A 200 6.93 12.33 -3.61
N ARG A 201 6.77 11.08 -3.15
CA ARG A 201 7.91 10.18 -2.88
C ARG A 201 8.72 9.85 -4.12
N VAL A 202 8.09 9.71 -5.28
CA VAL A 202 8.77 9.45 -6.56
C VAL A 202 9.64 10.64 -6.99
N GLU A 203 9.13 11.86 -6.82
CA GLU A 203 9.85 13.09 -7.13
C GLU A 203 11.07 13.26 -6.23
N GLU A 204 10.88 13.16 -4.92
CA GLU A 204 11.94 13.33 -3.91
C GLU A 204 12.82 12.09 -3.72
N ASP A 205 12.44 10.96 -4.31
CA ASP A 205 13.05 9.64 -4.12
C ASP A 205 13.26 9.26 -2.65
N SER A 206 12.28 9.60 -1.81
CA SER A 206 12.34 9.47 -0.35
C SER A 206 11.03 8.96 0.21
N MET A 207 11.08 8.17 1.28
CA MET A 207 9.88 7.73 2.02
C MET A 207 9.38 8.80 3.00
N ASP A 208 10.29 9.64 3.51
CA ASP A 208 10.00 10.74 4.41
C ASP A 208 9.87 12.03 3.60
N VAL A 209 8.62 12.33 3.24
CA VAL A 209 8.26 13.50 2.42
C VAL A 209 7.10 14.24 3.05
N ASN A 210 7.08 15.55 2.86
CA ASN A 210 5.97 16.38 3.30
C ASN A 210 4.88 16.38 2.23
N VAL A 211 3.77 15.70 2.49
CA VAL A 211 2.65 15.57 1.55
C VAL A 211 1.51 16.50 1.96
N LYS A 212 1.06 17.34 1.03
CA LYS A 212 -0.13 18.16 1.25
C LYS A 212 -1.39 17.28 1.34
N THR A 213 -2.28 17.64 2.26
CA THR A 213 -3.59 17.01 2.33
C THR A 213 -4.51 17.53 1.23
N VAL A 214 -5.24 16.63 0.58
CA VAL A 214 -6.19 16.98 -0.49
C VAL A 214 -7.37 17.79 0.05
N SER A 215 -7.81 18.78 -0.73
CA SER A 215 -9.07 19.51 -0.53
C SER A 215 -10.23 18.74 -1.17
N VAL A 216 -11.11 18.16 -0.36
CA VAL A 216 -12.26 17.37 -0.84
C VAL A 216 -13.21 18.25 -1.66
N GLY A 217 -13.40 19.51 -1.25
CA GLY A 217 -14.26 20.46 -1.98
C GLY A 217 -13.76 20.75 -3.39
N GLU A 218 -12.46 20.96 -3.56
CA GLU A 218 -11.84 21.17 -4.88
C GLU A 218 -11.88 19.89 -5.73
N LEU A 219 -11.61 18.75 -5.10
CA LEU A 219 -11.62 17.43 -5.76
C LEU A 219 -13.00 17.07 -6.32
N LEU A 220 -14.09 17.52 -5.67
CA LEU A 220 -15.46 17.27 -6.11
C LEU A 220 -16.04 18.35 -7.02
N GLN A 221 -15.33 19.45 -7.30
CA GLN A 221 -15.85 20.58 -8.07
C GLN A 221 -16.41 20.16 -9.46
N PHE A 222 -15.83 19.11 -10.05
CA PHE A 222 -16.21 18.60 -11.37
C PHE A 222 -16.96 17.25 -11.32
N THR A 223 -17.28 16.75 -10.11
CA THR A 223 -17.96 15.45 -9.91
C THR A 223 -19.49 15.58 -9.95
N ASP A 224 -20.19 14.48 -10.24
CA ASP A 224 -21.65 14.38 -10.24
C ASP A 224 -22.31 15.16 -9.08
N LYS A 225 -23.21 16.08 -9.44
CA LYS A 225 -23.96 16.93 -8.50
C LYS A 225 -24.78 16.13 -7.47
N ASN A 226 -24.98 14.84 -7.70
CA ASN A 226 -25.70 13.92 -6.82
C ASN A 226 -24.90 13.53 -5.56
N LEU A 227 -23.59 13.78 -5.49
CA LEU A 227 -22.73 13.48 -4.33
C LEU A 227 -22.37 14.74 -3.51
N ASN A 228 -22.75 15.93 -3.97
CA ASN A 228 -22.28 17.19 -3.39
C ASN A 228 -23.16 17.67 -2.22
N GLU A 229 -23.31 16.81 -1.20
CA GLU A 229 -23.90 17.22 0.08
C GLU A 229 -22.81 17.86 0.94
N GLY A 230 -22.99 19.13 1.34
CA GLY A 230 -21.99 19.88 2.10
C GLY A 230 -21.55 19.19 3.41
N SER A 231 -22.44 18.41 4.03
CA SER A 231 -22.14 17.56 5.20
C SER A 231 -21.13 16.45 4.87
N SER A 232 -21.30 15.78 3.75
CA SER A 232 -20.46 14.67 3.31
C SER A 232 -19.07 15.16 2.93
N ILE A 233 -18.96 16.33 2.29
CA ILE A 233 -17.67 16.97 2.02
C ILE A 233 -16.92 17.25 3.31
N HIS A 234 -17.57 17.86 4.30
CA HIS A 234 -16.94 18.19 5.57
C HIS A 234 -16.52 16.93 6.34
N PHE A 235 -17.37 15.90 6.36
CA PHE A 235 -17.03 14.60 6.93
C PHE A 235 -15.78 13.99 6.28
N CYS A 236 -15.75 13.92 4.95
CA CYS A 236 -14.65 13.33 4.20
C CYS A 236 -13.35 14.14 4.36
N GLN A 237 -13.44 15.47 4.43
CA GLN A 237 -12.27 16.31 4.70
C GLN A 237 -11.68 16.00 6.08
N ASN A 238 -12.53 15.88 7.11
CA ASN A 238 -12.09 15.52 8.45
C ASN A 238 -11.50 14.11 8.49
N PHE A 239 -12.11 13.17 7.78
CA PHE A 239 -11.60 11.80 7.67
C PHE A 239 -10.18 11.76 7.11
N VAL A 240 -9.90 12.44 5.98
CA VAL A 240 -8.55 12.48 5.42
C VAL A 240 -7.59 13.23 6.34
N ASN A 241 -8.01 14.37 6.90
CA ASN A 241 -7.19 15.13 7.85
C ASN A 241 -6.78 14.30 9.06
N GLU A 242 -7.70 13.52 9.63
CA GLU A 242 -7.44 12.65 10.77
C GLU A 242 -6.35 11.63 10.43
N VAL A 243 -6.44 10.96 9.26
CA VAL A 243 -5.43 9.98 8.85
C VAL A 243 -4.07 10.61 8.57
N MET A 244 -4.06 11.77 7.90
CA MET A 244 -2.83 12.48 7.56
C MET A 244 -2.14 13.10 8.79
N ALA A 245 -2.90 13.46 9.82
CA ALA A 245 -2.37 14.00 11.09
C ALA A 245 -2.02 12.92 12.11
N ALA A 246 -2.54 11.70 11.98
CA ALA A 246 -2.34 10.63 12.94
C ALA A 246 -0.87 10.20 13.00
N SER A 247 -0.12 10.71 13.98
CA SER A 247 1.24 10.27 14.30
C SER A 247 1.40 10.25 15.82
N GLU A 248 1.18 9.08 16.44
CA GLU A 248 1.47 8.90 17.87
C GLU A 248 2.92 8.46 18.04
N GLY A 249 3.80 9.43 18.28
CA GLY A 249 5.02 9.33 19.08
C GLY A 249 5.88 8.07 18.96
N VAL A 250 6.55 7.88 17.82
CA VAL A 250 7.87 7.22 17.84
C VAL A 250 8.90 8.28 18.24
N PRO A 251 9.81 8.02 19.19
CA PRO A 251 10.90 8.95 19.48
C PRO A 251 11.71 9.19 18.20
N ASP A 252 11.92 10.48 17.89
CA ASP A 252 12.71 11.05 16.79
C ASP A 252 13.61 10.01 16.08
N ASP A 253 13.12 9.43 14.99
CA ASP A 253 13.83 8.42 14.17
C ASP A 253 14.96 9.07 13.32
N LYS A 254 15.30 10.33 13.59
CA LYS A 254 16.39 11.10 12.94
C LYS A 254 17.79 10.54 13.17
N LEU A 255 17.93 9.44 13.93
CA LEU A 255 19.20 8.79 14.22
C LEU A 255 19.38 7.40 13.58
N LEU A 256 18.36 6.82 12.94
CA LEU A 256 18.44 5.45 12.40
C LEU A 256 18.54 5.35 10.87
N HIS A 257 18.43 6.46 10.12
CA HIS A 257 18.63 6.46 8.67
C HIS A 257 20.01 7.01 8.26
N ASN A 258 21.06 6.34 8.72
CA ASN A 258 22.36 6.38 8.05
C ASN A 258 22.62 4.99 7.46
N GLN A 259 21.98 4.64 6.34
CA GLN A 259 22.61 3.67 5.45
C GLN A 259 23.70 4.41 4.66
N PRO A 260 24.93 3.89 4.61
CA PRO A 260 25.95 4.46 3.74
C PRO A 260 25.53 4.19 2.30
N THR A 261 25.14 5.23 1.57
CA THR A 261 25.23 5.20 0.11
C THR A 261 26.72 5.16 -0.22
N ASP A 262 27.18 4.08 -0.85
CA ASP A 262 28.49 4.06 -1.50
C ASP A 262 28.51 5.17 -2.56
N GLU A 263 29.10 6.30 -2.19
CA GLU A 263 29.48 7.37 -3.11
C GLU A 263 30.60 6.83 -4.01
N LEU A 264 30.25 6.28 -5.18
CA LEU A 264 31.23 6.18 -6.26
C LEU A 264 31.40 7.57 -6.88
N GLN A 265 32.44 8.25 -6.41
CA GLN A 265 32.92 9.53 -6.92
C GLN A 265 33.27 9.45 -8.42
N ASN A 266 32.79 10.45 -9.15
CA ASN A 266 33.31 10.84 -10.45
C ASN A 266 34.81 11.22 -10.32
N GLY A 267 35.66 10.51 -11.04
CA GLY A 267 37.05 10.88 -11.29
C GLY A 267 37.32 10.91 -12.80
N SER A 268 37.52 12.10 -13.34
CA SER A 268 37.96 12.35 -14.71
C SER A 268 39.45 12.03 -14.91
N GLY A 269 39.79 11.43 -16.05
CA GLY A 269 41.05 11.69 -16.76
C GLY A 269 41.89 10.47 -17.16
N GLY A 270 42.21 10.36 -18.46
CA GLY A 270 43.39 9.64 -18.95
C GLY A 270 43.17 8.75 -20.17
N ALA A 271 43.86 9.07 -21.27
CA ALA A 271 43.82 8.43 -22.58
C ALA A 271 44.75 7.19 -22.73
N GLY A 272 44.55 6.44 -23.82
CA GLY A 272 45.46 5.43 -24.41
C GLY A 272 44.78 4.05 -24.49
N ASP A 273 44.28 3.61 -25.65
CA ASP A 273 44.94 3.03 -26.84
C ASP A 273 44.90 1.48 -26.84
N ASP A 274 44.51 0.98 -28.02
CA ASP A 274 44.80 -0.31 -28.66
C ASP A 274 44.15 -1.64 -28.22
N ASP A 275 43.36 -2.12 -29.20
CA ASP A 275 43.44 -3.42 -29.90
C ASP A 275 42.69 -4.69 -29.43
N ASP A 276 41.94 -5.18 -30.42
CA ASP A 276 41.78 -6.56 -30.91
C ASP A 276 40.85 -7.60 -30.23
N ASP A 277 39.71 -7.80 -30.90
CA ASP A 277 39.42 -8.95 -31.78
C ASP A 277 38.64 -10.20 -31.26
N LYS A 278 37.75 -10.66 -32.15
CA LYS A 278 37.16 -12.02 -32.38
C LYS A 278 35.90 -12.51 -31.64
N VAL A 279 34.77 -12.29 -32.34
CA VAL A 279 33.85 -13.26 -33.00
C VAL A 279 33.88 -14.74 -32.55
N ALA A 280 32.69 -15.30 -32.25
CA ALA A 280 32.24 -16.60 -32.77
C ALA A 280 30.70 -16.76 -32.62
N GLU A 281 30.02 -16.80 -33.76
CA GLU A 281 28.69 -17.38 -33.95
C GLU A 281 28.77 -18.91 -33.90
N GLU A 282 27.68 -19.60 -33.53
CA GLU A 282 27.28 -20.81 -34.27
C GLU A 282 25.81 -21.20 -34.05
N ASP A 283 25.16 -21.39 -35.19
CA ASP A 283 23.81 -21.89 -35.47
C ASP A 283 23.57 -23.33 -35.00
N HIS A 284 22.32 -23.68 -34.66
CA HIS A 284 21.73 -24.89 -35.24
C HIS A 284 20.20 -24.89 -35.26
N LYS A 285 19.67 -24.98 -36.47
CA LYS A 285 18.27 -25.16 -36.86
C LYS A 285 18.00 -26.65 -37.15
N SER A 286 16.86 -27.19 -36.71
CA SER A 286 16.26 -28.39 -37.32
C SER A 286 14.75 -28.39 -37.10
N ASP A 287 14.06 -29.05 -38.01
CA ASP A 287 12.81 -28.62 -38.62
C ASP A 287 11.75 -29.74 -38.63
N LEU A 288 10.48 -29.31 -38.69
CA LEU A 288 9.27 -29.95 -39.24
C LEU A 288 8.62 -31.23 -38.63
N GLY A 289 7.29 -31.16 -38.41
CA GLY A 289 6.42 -32.34 -38.20
C GLY A 289 4.94 -32.06 -37.83
N ASN A 290 4.14 -31.63 -38.80
CA ASN A 290 2.77 -31.08 -38.77
C ASN A 290 1.59 -32.06 -38.43
N LYS A 291 0.54 -31.63 -37.68
CA LYS A 291 -0.90 -31.90 -37.98
C LYS A 291 -1.93 -31.10 -37.14
N VAL A 292 -2.94 -30.60 -37.87
CA VAL A 292 -4.06 -29.66 -37.62
C VAL A 292 -5.23 -30.34 -36.85
N THR A 293 -6.02 -29.71 -35.94
CA THR A 293 -7.27 -28.91 -36.20
C THR A 293 -7.77 -28.06 -35.01
N ASN A 294 -7.96 -26.75 -35.29
CA ASN A 294 -8.93 -25.70 -34.86
C ASN A 294 -9.72 -25.72 -33.52
N GLY A 295 -9.68 -24.55 -32.84
CA GLY A 295 -10.69 -24.04 -31.90
C GLY A 295 -10.18 -22.86 -31.04
N GLU A 296 -10.32 -21.64 -31.56
CA GLU A 296 -9.96 -20.28 -31.07
C GLU A 296 -9.52 -20.09 -29.60
N ALA A 297 -8.31 -19.53 -29.44
CA ALA A 297 -7.76 -18.99 -28.20
C ALA A 297 -7.32 -17.53 -28.41
N ASP A 298 -7.62 -16.72 -27.39
CA ASP A 298 -7.10 -15.37 -27.16
C ASP A 298 -5.58 -15.32 -27.35
N THR A 299 -5.10 -14.43 -28.21
CA THR A 299 -3.67 -14.16 -28.33
C THR A 299 -3.23 -13.20 -27.24
N ASP A 300 -2.69 -13.82 -26.19
CA ASP A 300 -1.51 -13.36 -25.46
C ASP A 300 -0.43 -12.85 -26.43
N VAL A 301 0.01 -11.60 -26.23
CA VAL A 301 1.18 -11.04 -26.89
C VAL A 301 2.16 -10.64 -25.79
N GLY A 302 3.03 -11.60 -25.47
CA GLY A 302 4.46 -11.45 -25.66
C GLY A 302 5.11 -10.32 -24.87
N VAL A 303 5.63 -10.69 -23.70
CA VAL A 303 6.72 -10.02 -23.01
C VAL A 303 7.92 -9.95 -23.95
N GLY A 304 8.09 -8.80 -24.62
CA GLY A 304 9.31 -8.43 -25.30
C GLY A 304 10.35 -8.01 -24.27
N ALA A 305 11.22 -8.93 -23.89
CA ALA A 305 12.51 -8.59 -23.29
C ALA A 305 13.37 -7.94 -24.39
N SER A 306 13.37 -6.61 -24.43
CA SER A 306 14.32 -5.85 -25.23
C SER A 306 15.39 -5.33 -24.29
N GLY A 307 16.61 -5.86 -24.42
CA GLY A 307 17.80 -5.35 -23.76
C GLY A 307 18.12 -3.95 -24.28
N GLY A 308 17.92 -2.96 -23.41
CA GLY A 308 18.41 -1.60 -23.52
C GLY A 308 18.84 -1.17 -22.12
N GLY A 309 20.04 -0.63 -21.98
CA GLY A 309 20.81 -0.51 -20.73
C GLY A 309 20.01 -0.09 -19.49
N GLU A 310 20.28 -0.78 -18.38
CA GLU A 310 19.81 -0.46 -17.04
C GLU A 310 20.21 0.97 -16.64
N VAL A 311 19.34 1.94 -16.88
CA VAL A 311 19.30 3.16 -16.07
C VAL A 311 18.47 2.81 -14.83
N GLY A 312 19.13 2.23 -13.83
CA GLY A 312 18.54 1.75 -12.58
C GLY A 312 17.76 2.85 -11.86
N GLY A 313 16.45 2.68 -11.74
CA GLY A 313 15.60 3.55 -10.92
C GLY A 313 15.55 3.01 -9.49
N SER A 314 15.27 3.87 -8.51
CA SER A 314 14.97 3.41 -7.16
C SER A 314 13.67 2.59 -7.13
N LYS A 315 13.52 1.71 -6.14
CA LYS A 315 12.29 0.94 -5.89
C LYS A 315 11.06 1.86 -5.78
N ILE A 316 11.20 3.03 -5.15
CA ILE A 316 10.13 4.03 -4.99
C ILE A 316 9.66 4.51 -6.36
N ARG A 317 10.59 4.85 -7.24
CA ARG A 317 10.29 5.33 -8.60
C ARG A 317 9.67 4.22 -9.45
N GLU A 318 10.19 2.99 -9.37
CA GLU A 318 9.63 1.82 -10.06
C GLU A 318 8.15 1.61 -9.71
N ASP A 319 7.82 1.60 -8.42
CA ASP A 319 6.44 1.39 -7.94
C ASP A 319 5.53 2.55 -8.38
N GLY A 320 6.03 3.78 -8.35
CA GLY A 320 5.33 4.96 -8.85
C GLY A 320 5.02 4.89 -10.35
N PHE A 321 5.99 4.51 -11.18
CA PHE A 321 5.79 4.34 -12.62
C PHE A 321 4.83 3.19 -12.95
N LEU A 322 4.92 2.08 -12.21
CA LEU A 322 3.97 0.98 -12.35
C LEU A 322 2.53 1.44 -12.06
N LEU A 323 2.35 2.21 -10.99
CA LEU A 323 1.04 2.75 -10.61
C LEU A 323 0.51 3.74 -11.65
N PHE A 324 1.35 4.65 -12.12
CA PHE A 324 1.02 5.59 -13.20
C PHE A 324 0.54 4.86 -14.46
N ARG A 325 1.32 3.87 -14.93
CA ARG A 325 0.96 3.05 -16.10
C ARG A 325 -0.38 2.34 -15.92
N ASN A 326 -0.65 1.82 -14.72
CA ASN A 326 -1.94 1.20 -14.41
C ASN A 326 -3.10 2.20 -14.48
N LEU A 327 -2.93 3.43 -13.98
CA LEU A 327 -3.94 4.49 -14.09
C LEU A 327 -4.20 4.91 -15.54
N CYS A 328 -3.15 5.08 -16.36
CA CYS A 328 -3.30 5.38 -17.78
C CYS A 328 -4.10 4.27 -18.49
N LYS A 329 -3.79 3.00 -18.23
CA LYS A 329 -4.56 1.87 -18.77
C LYS A 329 -6.03 1.93 -18.35
N LEU A 330 -6.34 2.25 -17.10
CA LEU A 330 -7.72 2.40 -16.61
C LEU A 330 -8.46 3.55 -17.30
N SER A 331 -7.80 4.67 -17.58
CA SER A 331 -8.41 5.78 -18.33
C SER A 331 -8.74 5.43 -19.79
N MET A 332 -8.03 4.46 -20.38
CA MET A 332 -8.14 4.11 -21.80
C MET A 332 -9.08 2.94 -22.10
N LYS A 333 -9.63 2.23 -21.09
CA LYS A 333 -10.50 1.06 -21.32
C LYS A 333 -11.77 1.44 -22.09
N PHE A 334 -11.97 0.97 -23.32
CA PHE A 334 -13.19 1.25 -24.10
C PHE A 334 -14.39 0.42 -23.63
N SER A 335 -15.62 0.95 -23.73
CA SER A 335 -16.82 0.12 -23.70
C SER A 335 -16.86 -0.67 -25.00
N SER A 336 -17.20 -1.96 -24.96
CA SER A 336 -17.52 -2.70 -26.18
C SER A 336 -18.71 -2.03 -26.88
N GLN A 337 -18.76 -2.10 -28.20
CA GLN A 337 -19.84 -1.51 -29.02
C GLN A 337 -21.24 -2.06 -28.65
N GLU A 338 -21.32 -3.15 -27.88
CA GLU A 338 -22.57 -3.82 -27.51
C GLU A 338 -23.28 -3.22 -26.29
N THR A 339 -22.61 -2.39 -25.48
CA THR A 339 -23.22 -1.72 -24.31
C THR A 339 -22.76 -0.26 -24.21
N PRO A 340 -23.40 0.66 -24.96
CA PRO A 340 -23.02 2.09 -24.97
C PRO A 340 -23.29 2.84 -23.66
N ASP A 341 -24.10 2.28 -22.74
CA ASP A 341 -24.51 2.90 -21.47
C ASP A 341 -23.90 2.22 -20.23
N ASP A 342 -22.60 1.89 -20.25
CA ASP A 342 -21.93 1.47 -19.01
C ASP A 342 -21.53 2.71 -18.18
N GLN A 343 -22.51 3.24 -17.42
CA GLN A 343 -22.34 4.37 -16.52
C GLN A 343 -21.21 4.12 -15.50
N ILE A 344 -20.99 2.86 -15.10
CA ILE A 344 -19.92 2.48 -14.17
C ILE A 344 -18.56 2.62 -14.85
N LEU A 345 -18.45 2.16 -16.11
CA LEU A 345 -17.23 2.33 -16.90
C LEU A 345 -16.89 3.81 -17.13
N LEU A 346 -17.88 4.64 -17.49
CA LEU A 346 -17.69 6.08 -17.68
C LEU A 346 -17.22 6.74 -16.37
N ARG A 347 -17.89 6.41 -15.26
CA ARG A 347 -17.53 6.90 -13.93
C ARG A 347 -16.10 6.51 -13.54
N GLY A 348 -15.68 5.30 -13.87
CA GLY A 348 -14.30 4.84 -13.70
C GLY A 348 -13.30 5.65 -14.52
N LYS A 349 -13.57 5.90 -15.80
CA LYS A 349 -12.70 6.73 -16.65
C LYS A 349 -12.52 8.13 -16.08
N ILE A 350 -13.63 8.76 -15.68
CA ILE A 350 -13.62 10.10 -15.09
C ILE A 350 -12.71 10.10 -13.86
N LEU A 351 -12.90 9.15 -12.94
CA LEU A 351 -12.04 9.04 -11.76
C LEU A 351 -10.56 8.83 -12.14
N SER A 352 -10.26 7.95 -13.10
CA SER A 352 -8.88 7.71 -13.53
C SER A 352 -8.22 8.99 -14.08
N LEU A 353 -8.96 9.75 -14.89
CA LEU A 353 -8.49 11.03 -15.44
C LEU A 353 -8.33 12.10 -14.35
N GLU A 354 -9.22 12.15 -13.37
CA GLU A 354 -9.09 13.06 -12.22
C GLU A 354 -7.86 12.72 -11.37
N LEU A 355 -7.56 11.44 -11.14
CA LEU A 355 -6.35 11.01 -10.44
C LEU A 355 -5.08 11.33 -11.24
N LEU A 356 -5.09 11.16 -12.57
CA LEU A 356 -4.00 11.59 -13.44
C LEU A 356 -3.81 13.10 -13.38
N LYS A 357 -4.90 13.88 -13.36
CA LYS A 357 -4.84 15.32 -13.18
C LYS A 357 -4.20 15.70 -11.85
N VAL A 358 -4.57 15.03 -10.74
CA VAL A 358 -3.93 15.23 -9.43
C VAL A 358 -2.42 15.01 -9.51
N ILE A 359 -1.98 13.97 -10.21
CA ILE A 359 -0.55 13.69 -10.44
C ILE A 359 0.10 14.82 -11.24
N MET A 360 -0.50 15.24 -12.36
CA MET A 360 0.05 16.26 -13.26
C MET A 360 0.12 17.64 -12.60
N ASP A 361 -0.92 18.04 -11.86
CA ASP A 361 -0.99 19.33 -11.17
C ASP A 361 0.07 19.45 -10.06
N ASN A 362 0.56 18.30 -9.54
CA ASN A 362 1.58 18.22 -8.50
C ASN A 362 2.92 17.67 -9.01
N GLY A 363 3.05 17.46 -10.33
CA GLY A 363 4.22 16.85 -10.96
C GLY A 363 5.42 17.80 -11.00
N GLY A 364 6.56 17.30 -10.53
CA GLY A 364 7.85 17.96 -10.54
C GLY A 364 8.68 17.63 -11.79
N PRO A 365 10.01 17.91 -11.77
CA PRO A 365 10.89 17.68 -12.91
C PRO A 365 10.96 16.22 -13.36
N VAL A 366 10.83 15.27 -12.44
CA VAL A 366 10.85 13.83 -12.79
C VAL A 366 9.68 13.50 -13.69
N TRP A 367 8.48 14.05 -13.44
CA TRP A 367 7.34 13.84 -14.32
C TRP A 367 7.38 14.66 -15.61
N ARG A 368 8.15 15.75 -15.68
CA ARG A 368 8.19 16.61 -16.87
C ARG A 368 9.27 16.24 -17.88
N ASN A 369 10.38 15.67 -17.40
CA ASN A 369 11.61 15.54 -18.20
C ASN A 369 12.13 14.10 -18.29
N ASN A 370 11.46 13.10 -17.69
CA ASN A 370 11.97 11.74 -17.70
C ASN A 370 11.77 11.07 -19.06
N GLU A 371 12.87 10.60 -19.64
CA GLU A 371 12.93 9.93 -20.94
C GLU A 371 11.99 8.71 -21.01
N ARG A 372 11.70 8.03 -19.89
CA ARG A 372 10.73 6.93 -19.85
C ARG A 372 9.30 7.34 -20.22
N GLN A 373 8.99 8.64 -20.23
CA GLN A 373 7.69 9.18 -20.65
C GLN A 373 7.69 9.70 -22.08
N VAL A 374 8.88 9.87 -22.67
CA VAL A 374 9.03 10.21 -24.08
C VAL A 374 9.07 8.88 -24.83
N THR A 375 7.96 8.49 -25.43
CA THR A 375 8.01 7.48 -26.49
C THR A 375 8.86 8.05 -27.62
N ASP A 376 9.99 7.41 -27.92
CA ASP A 376 10.79 7.70 -29.11
C ASP A 376 9.84 7.77 -30.33
N THR A 377 9.73 8.98 -30.88
CA THR A 377 8.96 9.28 -32.10
C THR A 377 9.71 8.89 -33.35
#